data_AF-A0A560UZR5-F1
#
_entry.id   AF-A0A560UZR5-F1
#
_cell.length_a   1.000
_cell.length_b   1.000
_cell.length_c   1.000
_cell.angle_alpha   90.00
_cell.angle_beta   90.00
_cell.angle_gamma   90.00
#
_symmetry.space_group_name_H-M   'P 1'
#
loop_
_entity.id
_entity.type
_entity.pdbx_description
1 polymer ?
#
loop_
_entity_poly.entity_id
_entity_poly.type
_entity_poly.pdbx_seq_one_letter_code
_entity_poly.pdbx_strand_id
1 'polypeptide(L)'
;MAYEPGNVGGKIVCCVRVKPGPISIEYSLGGPEGATRLGERIRATAVLQELPGNSKFLTMHVYPSGTAYAEVSRQYVDERPELGDKR
;
A
#
# COMPACT_ATOMS: atom_id res chain seq x y z
N MET A 1 8.00 -8.74 16.86
CA MET A 1 7.88 -7.27 16.99
C MET A 1 6.49 -6.92 16.52
N ALA A 2 5.64 -6.42 17.42
CA ALA A 2 4.19 -6.40 17.21
C ALA A 2 3.67 -5.02 16.82
N TYR A 3 2.92 -4.98 15.73
CA TYR A 3 1.78 -4.10 15.50
C TYR A 3 0.56 -5.01 15.46
N GLU A 4 -0.46 -4.79 16.28
CA GLU A 4 -1.76 -5.48 16.24
C GLU A 4 -2.85 -4.47 16.66
N PRO A 5 -4.06 -4.45 16.06
CA PRO A 5 -4.87 -5.65 15.75
C PRO A 5 -5.41 -5.72 14.30
N GLY A 6 -5.40 -6.91 13.70
CA GLY A 6 -5.96 -7.17 12.36
C GLY A 6 -4.94 -7.31 11.21
N ASN A 7 -3.66 -7.56 11.54
CA ASN A 7 -2.55 -8.01 10.68
C ASN A 7 -2.58 -7.58 9.20
N VAL A 8 -2.24 -6.32 8.95
CA VAL A 8 -1.77 -5.86 7.64
C VAL A 8 -0.35 -5.30 7.83
N GLY A 9 0.66 -6.10 7.49
CA GLY A 9 2.06 -5.74 7.64
C GLY A 9 2.45 -4.60 6.70
N GLY A 10 2.66 -3.41 7.26
CA GLY A 10 3.27 -2.28 6.56
C GLY A 10 4.81 -2.36 6.61
N LYS A 11 5.49 -1.96 5.53
CA LYS A 11 6.94 -1.78 5.51
C LYS A 11 7.26 -0.39 4.96
N ILE A 12 8.13 0.34 5.65
CA ILE A 12 8.68 1.60 5.15
C ILE A 12 9.92 1.27 4.33
N VAL A 13 9.95 1.75 3.08
CA VAL A 13 11.11 1.66 2.19
C VAL A 13 11.53 3.07 1.83
N CYS A 14 12.80 3.40 2.08
CA CYS A 14 13.34 4.72 1.80
C CYS A 14 14.10 4.78 0.47
N CYS A 15 14.45 6.00 0.05
CA CYS A 15 15.41 6.29 -1.02
C CYS A 15 14.99 5.81 -2.43
N VAL A 16 13.71 5.59 -2.67
CA VAL A 16 13.18 5.26 -4.01
C VAL A 16 12.87 6.54 -4.78
N ARG A 17 13.37 6.64 -6.01
CA ARG A 17 12.96 7.70 -6.93
C ARG A 17 11.67 7.26 -7.63
N VAL A 18 10.63 8.06 -7.49
CA VAL A 18 9.32 7.82 -8.12
C VAL A 18 8.98 8.95 -9.08
N LYS A 19 8.27 8.61 -10.15
CA LYS A 19 7.73 9.55 -11.13
C LYS A 19 6.23 9.30 -11.24
N PRO A 20 5.42 10.32 -11.62
CA PRO A 20 4.05 10.09 -12.02
C PRO A 20 3.93 8.99 -13.08
N GLY A 21 2.88 8.19 -12.99
CA GLY A 21 2.66 7.04 -13.86
C GLY A 21 2.27 5.76 -13.11
N PRO A 22 2.20 4.63 -13.84
CA PRO A 22 1.83 3.35 -13.26
C PRO A 22 2.94 2.79 -12.36
N ILE A 23 2.55 2.29 -11.19
CA ILE A 23 3.41 1.64 -10.20
C ILE A 23 2.91 0.20 -10.05
N SER A 24 3.75 -0.78 -10.41
CA SER A 24 3.49 -2.20 -10.16
C SER A 24 4.02 -2.59 -8.79
N ILE A 25 3.22 -3.31 -8.01
CA ILE A 25 3.59 -3.84 -6.70
C ILE A 25 3.32 -5.34 -6.68
N GLU A 26 4.26 -6.10 -6.12
CA GLU A 26 4.11 -7.52 -5.85
C GLU A 26 4.30 -7.77 -4.36
N TYR A 27 3.40 -8.54 -3.75
CA TYR A 27 3.48 -8.89 -2.33
C TYR A 27 2.88 -10.27 -2.08
N SER A 28 3.30 -10.90 -0.99
CA SER A 28 2.73 -12.17 -0.52
C SER A 28 1.74 -11.93 0.60
N LEU A 29 0.61 -12.63 0.57
CA LEU A 29 -0.36 -12.61 1.67
C LEU A 29 0.20 -13.31 2.91
N GLY A 30 0.35 -12.55 3.99
CA GLY A 30 0.61 -13.09 5.33
C GLY A 30 -0.69 -13.53 6.01
N GLY A 31 -0.55 -14.27 7.11
CA GLY A 31 -1.68 -14.75 7.90
C GLY A 31 -1.27 -15.86 8.86
N PRO A 32 -2.18 -16.30 9.74
CA PRO A 32 -1.94 -17.45 10.61
C PRO A 32 -1.79 -18.74 9.78
N GLU A 33 -1.17 -19.76 10.37
CA GLU A 33 -1.08 -21.09 9.76
C GLU A 33 -2.48 -21.63 9.43
N GLY A 34 -2.65 -22.17 8.23
CA GLY A 34 -3.93 -22.69 7.73
C GLY A 34 -4.84 -21.66 7.06
N ALA A 35 -4.46 -20.38 6.98
CA ALA A 35 -5.22 -19.40 6.20
C ALA A 35 -5.24 -19.77 4.71
N THR A 36 -6.43 -19.73 4.08
CA THR A 36 -6.71 -20.24 2.72
C THR A 36 -5.77 -19.71 1.62
N ARG A 37 -5.24 -18.50 1.79
CA ARG A 37 -4.39 -17.81 0.80
C ARG A 37 -3.00 -17.48 1.34
N LEU A 38 -2.55 -18.16 2.40
CA LEU A 38 -1.24 -17.91 3.00
C LEU A 38 -0.11 -18.10 1.97
N GLY A 39 0.74 -17.09 1.82
CA GLY A 39 1.88 -17.10 0.91
C GLY A 39 1.54 -16.77 -0.56
N GLU A 40 0.26 -16.63 -0.90
CA GLU A 40 -0.15 -16.30 -2.28
C GLU A 40 0.46 -14.97 -2.72
N ARG A 41 1.05 -14.94 -3.92
CA ARG A 41 1.62 -13.74 -4.52
C ARG A 41 0.55 -12.99 -5.30
N ILE A 42 0.37 -11.73 -4.96
CA ILE A 42 -0.56 -10.83 -5.62
C ILE A 42 0.23 -9.73 -6.30
N ARG A 43 -0.13 -9.44 -7.56
CA ARG A 43 0.35 -8.29 -8.29
C ARG A 43 -0.77 -7.25 -8.37
N ALA A 44 -0.49 -6.05 -7.89
CA ALA A 44 -1.37 -4.90 -7.96
C ALA A 44 -0.73 -3.77 -8.76
N THR A 45 -1.56 -2.93 -9.36
CA THR A 45 -1.11 -1.70 -10.04
C THR A 45 -1.82 -0.51 -9.44
N ALA A 46 -1.05 0.52 -9.09
CA ALA A 46 -1.56 1.83 -8.74
C ALA A 46 -1.12 2.84 -9.80
N VAL A 47 -1.84 3.95 -9.92
CA VAL A 47 -1.46 5.06 -10.80
C VAL A 47 -1.22 6.30 -9.95
N LEU A 48 0.02 6.78 -9.94
CA LEU A 48 0.36 8.06 -9.33
C LEU A 48 0.13 9.17 -10.36
N GLN A 49 -0.91 9.97 -10.17
CA GLN A 49 -1.29 11.00 -11.16
C GLN A 49 -0.32 12.17 -11.17
N GLU A 50 0.05 12.68 -10.00
CA GLU A 50 0.93 13.82 -9.84
C GLU A 50 1.87 13.65 -8.65
N LEU A 51 2.99 14.37 -8.69
CA LEU A 51 3.94 14.43 -7.59
C LEU A 51 4.22 15.91 -7.30
N PRO A 52 3.45 16.53 -6.39
CA PRO A 52 3.69 17.89 -5.96
C PRO A 52 5.15 18.07 -5.50
N GLY A 53 5.79 19.17 -5.89
CA GLY A 53 7.23 19.36 -5.69
C GLY A 53 7.72 19.39 -4.23
N ASN A 54 6.81 19.38 -3.26
CA ASN A 54 7.11 19.31 -1.83
C ASN A 54 6.60 18.05 -1.14
N SER A 55 6.15 17.04 -1.89
CA SER A 55 5.81 15.73 -1.35
C SER A 55 7.07 15.04 -0.81
N LYS A 56 6.94 14.43 0.38
CA LYS A 56 8.04 13.73 1.06
C LYS A 56 7.77 12.23 1.22
N PHE A 57 6.50 11.83 1.20
CA PHE A 57 6.06 10.46 1.41
C PHE A 57 5.18 10.02 0.24
N LEU A 58 5.35 8.75 -0.14
CA LEU A 58 4.46 8.02 -1.02
C LEU A 58 3.90 6.86 -0.20
N THR A 59 2.61 6.92 0.10
CA THR A 59 1.88 5.86 0.78
C THR A 59 1.24 4.95 -0.27
N MET A 60 1.49 3.65 -0.14
CA MET A 60 0.89 2.63 -0.98
C MET A 60 -0.13 1.84 -0.15
N HIS A 61 -1.41 1.95 -0.50
CA HIS A 61 -2.46 1.12 0.08
C HIS A 61 -2.64 -0.10 -0.82
N VAL A 62 -2.39 -1.30 -0.29
CA VAL A 62 -2.52 -2.58 -1.03
C VAL A 62 -3.57 -3.47 -0.38
N TYR A 63 -4.42 -4.10 -1.19
CA TYR A 63 -5.57 -4.87 -0.70
C TYR A 63 -5.54 -6.31 -1.21
N PRO A 64 -5.99 -7.31 -0.43
CA PRO A 64 -6.00 -8.73 -0.86
C PRO A 64 -6.79 -9.04 -2.16
N SER A 65 -7.60 -8.10 -2.64
CA SER A 65 -8.30 -8.14 -3.93
C SER A 65 -7.39 -7.86 -5.15
N GLY A 66 -6.13 -7.45 -4.93
CA GLY A 66 -5.23 -7.03 -6.01
C GLY A 66 -5.38 -5.57 -6.42
N THR A 67 -6.15 -4.78 -5.67
CA THR A 67 -6.24 -3.33 -5.86
C THR A 67 -5.15 -2.61 -5.08
N ALA A 68 -4.63 -1.51 -5.64
CA ALA A 68 -3.67 -0.65 -4.96
C ALA A 68 -3.91 0.83 -5.26
N TYR A 69 -3.61 1.68 -4.28
CA TYR A 69 -3.70 3.14 -4.39
C TYR A 69 -2.39 3.78 -3.97
N ALA A 70 -2.01 4.84 -4.69
CA ALA A 70 -0.85 5.66 -4.41
C ALA A 70 -1.32 7.01 -3.90
N GLU A 71 -0.86 7.41 -2.72
CA GLU A 71 -1.13 8.71 -2.13
C GLU A 71 0.20 9.41 -1.83
N VAL A 72 0.31 10.69 -2.20
CA VAL A 72 1.48 11.52 -1.91
C VAL A 72 1.14 12.53 -0.83
N SER A 73 2.03 12.65 0.15
CA SER A 73 1.83 13.55 1.28
C SER A 73 3.12 14.25 1.68
N ARG A 74 2.97 15.38 2.39
CA ARG A 74 4.09 16.13 2.97
C ARG A 74 4.54 15.56 4.33
N GLN A 75 3.64 14.86 5.01
CA GLN A 75 3.82 14.27 6.34
C GLN A 75 3.39 12.80 6.27
N TYR A 76 4.00 11.95 7.09
CA TYR A 76 3.59 10.55 7.17
C TYR A 76 2.16 10.48 7.68
N VAL A 77 1.26 9.86 6.91
CA VAL A 77 -0.14 9.66 7.27
C VAL A 77 -0.27 8.19 7.68
N ASP A 78 -0.51 7.94 8.97
CA ASP A 78 -0.73 6.59 9.50
C ASP A 78 -2.21 6.17 9.42
N GLU A 79 -3.09 7.12 9.09
CA GLU A 79 -4.52 6.89 8.94
C GLU A 79 -4.82 6.33 7.54
N ARG A 80 -5.45 5.16 7.48
CA ARG A 80 -5.92 4.58 6.21
C ARG A 80 -7.21 5.28 5.79
N PRO A 81 -7.36 5.65 4.51
CA PRO A 81 -8.69 5.94 4.01
C PRO A 81 -9.54 4.67 4.19
N GLU A 82 -10.67 4.81 4.87
CA GLU A 82 -11.68 3.75 4.85
C GLU A 82 -12.09 3.53 3.40
N LEU A 83 -12.28 2.27 3.01
CA LEU A 83 -12.92 1.91 1.74
C LEU A 83 -14.42 2.29 1.85
N GLY A 84 -14.69 3.59 1.89
CA GLY A 84 -16.01 4.18 2.01
C GLY A 84 -16.65 4.37 0.63
N ASP A 85 -17.82 3.76 0.49
CA ASP A 85 -18.81 3.83 -0.58
C ASP A 85 -18.63 4.92 -1.66
N LYS A 86 -18.79 4.48 -2.91
CA LYS A 86 -19.25 5.36 -3.98
C LYS A 86 -20.50 6.11 -3.52
N ARG A 87 -20.43 7.44 -3.38
CA ARG A 87 -21.57 8.35 -3.58
C ARG A 87 -21.09 9.74 -3.98
#